data_AF-A0A067Q6X9-F1
#
_entry.id   AF-A0A067Q6X9-F1
#
_cell.length_a   1.000
_cell.length_b   1.000
_cell.length_c   1.000
_cell.angle_alpha   90.00
_cell.angle_beta   90.00
_cell.angle_gamma   90.00
#
_symmetry.space_group_name_H-M   'P 1'
#
loop_
_entity.id
_entity.type
_entity.pdbx_description
1 polymer ?
#
loop_
_entity_poly.entity_id
_entity_poly.type
_entity_poly.pdbx_seq_one_letter_code
_entity_poly.pdbx_strand_id
1 'polypeptide(L)'
;MTRNSAICLTALPIDILLHILSYLSVKDILRLRQTSTSFLSLTRLHPVWFDAFHTHVRDANIPVPGFSSSSRSSDITHLPQTSLELLTIRALRLRKNWLSPCPTPVRRSEISPIPLEYETIEIDGERGDRDRLRNVVVRFLPGRGNRYLLTVTAHTNFIRRRFTVQCWDLSSPASQSVEKRKFKCVAVRRFTEVVSVAVNMDPSDAAVFCITCKVEGADTTHVATFIHSLDLDSPTQHPEYAFKYMNHFPGCRRALVFKGNLLVGSTENESVRVWDVRKGEVIYELRDPNIHQQLVCLNAMFLPSPTSDCLLLFWNKSIELYKIPSSPPSHSESSGQPREHDLPPFGLPPPHLPPHVPHRVPHHSLPPIAPYVPPPPQSTVRIPTLHPIATYQWQWRIDSISVSIPNHGQHHGDSSRTPPLSPIHLFMRFDSWYPWPVNLLHHFILPPNPAYTSSATASTSPGLMESPYLTSPPIAVKSISSTVRLFAPSDMVVGEWGTAVWLDTQTDGMGGDGELGQRIAGRLLSPQVTSEPEPIATNLDTSGVASNGLDAIGAFVMDGIVPPPVQEDRNIVVDADTDREASMVFGFRDQGAGEDPEDEWAHLAVDEVNGRIVVGRDGGRIEVWEYE
;
A
#
# COMPACT_ATOMS: atom_id res chain seq x y z
N MET A 1 55.39 -11.32 45.97
CA MET A 1 54.65 -10.75 44.83
C MET A 1 53.86 -11.87 44.17
N THR A 2 52.65 -12.14 44.65
CA THR A 2 51.69 -13.04 44.00
C THR A 2 51.27 -12.38 42.70
N ARG A 3 51.59 -13.00 41.56
CA ARG A 3 51.04 -12.59 40.27
C ARG A 3 49.52 -12.67 40.40
N ASN A 4 48.84 -11.53 40.43
CA ASN A 4 47.40 -11.47 40.22
C ASN A 4 47.14 -12.16 38.89
N SER A 5 46.68 -13.41 38.96
CA SER A 5 46.20 -14.15 37.80
C SER A 5 45.05 -13.34 37.24
N ALA A 6 45.32 -12.59 36.16
CA ALA A 6 44.29 -11.88 35.44
C ALA A 6 43.20 -12.90 35.09
N ILE A 7 41.98 -12.64 35.54
CA ILE A 7 40.83 -13.49 35.25
C ILE A 7 40.67 -13.50 33.73
N CYS A 8 40.95 -14.64 33.12
CA CYS A 8 40.79 -14.79 31.68
C CYS A 8 39.30 -14.90 31.38
N LEU A 9 38.77 -14.06 30.49
CA LEU A 9 37.36 -14.10 30.11
C LEU A 9 36.96 -15.50 29.59
N THR A 10 37.87 -16.21 28.93
CA THR A 10 37.64 -17.58 28.43
C THR A 10 37.57 -18.64 29.53
N ALA A 11 37.85 -18.29 30.80
CA ALA A 11 37.72 -19.20 31.94
C ALA A 11 36.32 -19.18 32.56
N LEU A 12 35.44 -18.26 32.12
CA LEU A 12 34.06 -18.22 32.57
C LEU A 12 33.25 -19.40 32.00
N PRO A 13 32.22 -19.88 32.73
CA PRO A 13 31.24 -20.82 32.20
C PRO A 13 30.56 -20.32 30.91
N ILE A 14 30.23 -21.25 30.01
CA ILE A 14 29.73 -20.92 28.66
C ILE A 14 28.40 -20.16 28.69
N ASP A 15 27.53 -20.47 29.63
CA ASP A 15 26.25 -19.80 29.89
C ASP A 15 26.44 -18.34 30.30
N ILE A 16 27.42 -18.04 31.17
CA ILE A 16 27.78 -16.66 31.51
C ILE A 16 28.33 -15.92 30.30
N LEU A 17 29.14 -16.58 29.47
CA LEU A 17 29.65 -15.98 28.24
C LEU A 17 28.53 -15.69 27.23
N LEU A 18 27.57 -16.60 27.06
CA LEU A 18 26.38 -16.37 26.22
C LEU A 18 25.55 -15.20 26.73
N HIS A 19 25.37 -15.08 28.05
CA HIS A 19 24.70 -13.94 28.66
C HIS A 19 25.45 -12.62 28.45
N ILE A 20 26.79 -12.62 28.50
CA ILE A 20 27.56 -11.42 28.16
C ILE A 20 27.37 -11.06 26.67
N LEU A 21 27.37 -12.05 25.78
CA LEU A 21 27.19 -11.86 24.34
C LEU A 21 25.82 -11.27 23.98
N SER A 22 24.76 -11.56 24.74
CA SER A 22 23.41 -10.99 24.48
C SER A 22 23.34 -9.49 24.68
N TYR A 23 24.26 -8.90 25.44
CA TYR A 23 24.36 -7.44 25.59
C TYR A 23 25.25 -6.76 24.53
N LEU A 24 25.91 -7.53 23.66
CA LEU A 24 26.79 -6.97 22.65
C LEU A 24 26.03 -6.60 21.38
N SER A 25 26.51 -5.55 20.71
CA SER A 25 26.08 -5.25 19.35
C SER A 25 26.60 -6.33 18.38
N VAL A 26 25.92 -6.52 17.24
CA VAL A 26 26.40 -7.43 16.18
C VAL A 26 27.83 -7.09 15.73
N LYS A 27 28.21 -5.81 15.70
CA LYS A 27 29.56 -5.36 15.36
C LYS A 27 30.59 -5.84 16.39
N ASP A 28 30.24 -5.80 17.68
CA ASP A 28 31.14 -6.20 18.76
C ASP A 28 31.27 -7.72 18.86
N ILE A 29 30.18 -8.47 18.60
CA ILE A 29 30.23 -9.94 18.44
C ILE A 29 31.22 -10.32 17.32
N LEU A 30 31.14 -9.65 16.16
CA LEU A 30 32.03 -9.90 15.02
C LEU A 30 33.49 -9.48 15.29
N ARG A 31 33.73 -8.45 16.11
CA ARG A 31 35.08 -8.06 16.54
C ARG A 31 35.65 -9.05 17.55
N LEU A 32 34.86 -9.44 18.54
CA LEU A 32 35.25 -10.41 19.57
C LEU A 32 35.65 -11.76 18.94
N ARG A 33 34.93 -12.18 17.89
CA ARG A 33 35.27 -13.35 17.07
C ARG A 33 36.72 -13.36 16.56
N GLN A 34 37.29 -12.18 16.25
CA GLN A 34 38.63 -12.04 15.70
C GLN A 34 39.75 -12.11 16.75
N THR A 35 39.41 -12.21 18.05
CA THR A 35 40.38 -12.13 19.14
C THR A 35 41.01 -13.45 19.55
N SER A 36 40.29 -14.58 19.44
CA SER A 36 40.80 -15.92 19.77
C SER A 36 40.00 -17.02 19.08
N THR A 37 40.58 -18.22 18.97
CA THR A 37 39.90 -19.41 18.43
C THR A 37 38.72 -19.87 19.30
N SER A 38 38.80 -19.65 20.63
CA SER A 38 37.71 -19.92 21.56
C SER A 38 36.51 -19.01 21.29
N PHE A 39 36.74 -17.69 21.20
CA PHE A 39 35.67 -16.73 20.85
C PHE A 39 35.17 -16.92 19.42
N LEU A 40 36.01 -17.36 18.48
CA LEU A 40 35.56 -17.73 17.14
C LEU A 40 34.52 -18.85 17.17
N SER A 41 34.75 -19.88 17.99
CA SER A 41 33.82 -21.01 18.14
C SER A 41 32.56 -20.59 18.90
N LEU A 42 32.71 -19.83 19.99
CA LEU A 42 31.60 -19.37 20.82
C LEU A 42 30.65 -18.42 20.08
N THR A 43 31.18 -17.42 19.37
CA THR A 43 30.37 -16.45 18.58
C THR A 43 29.75 -17.06 17.32
N ARG A 44 29.98 -18.35 17.07
CA ARG A 44 29.31 -19.16 16.05
C ARG A 44 28.29 -20.12 16.66
N LEU A 45 27.88 -19.95 17.91
CA LEU A 45 26.78 -20.75 18.45
C LEU A 45 25.44 -20.17 18.01
N HIS A 46 24.48 -21.06 17.73
CA HIS A 46 23.12 -20.66 17.31
C HIS A 46 22.45 -19.69 18.29
N PRO A 47 22.48 -19.90 19.63
CA PRO A 47 21.86 -18.99 20.58
C PRO A 47 22.36 -17.54 20.48
N VAL A 48 23.63 -17.33 20.12
CA VAL A 48 24.21 -15.97 19.97
C VAL A 48 23.52 -15.22 18.84
N TRP A 49 23.32 -15.87 17.70
CA TRP A 49 22.71 -15.23 16.52
C TRP A 49 21.19 -15.19 16.59
N PHE A 50 20.58 -16.16 17.27
CA PHE A 50 19.16 -16.13 17.58
C PHE A 50 18.82 -14.92 18.47
N ASP A 51 19.56 -14.74 19.57
CA ASP A 51 19.42 -13.59 20.46
C ASP A 51 19.73 -12.27 19.74
N ALA A 52 20.84 -12.20 18.99
CA ALA A 52 21.20 -10.99 18.25
C ALA A 52 20.14 -10.63 17.17
N PHE A 53 19.55 -11.61 16.50
CA PHE A 53 18.45 -11.37 15.57
C PHE A 53 17.22 -10.81 16.28
N HIS A 54 16.82 -11.42 17.40
CA HIS A 54 15.67 -10.97 18.17
C HIS A 54 15.86 -9.54 18.66
N THR A 55 16.95 -9.28 19.38
CA THR A 55 17.25 -8.00 20.00
C THR A 55 17.48 -6.88 18.97
N HIS A 56 18.30 -7.13 17.94
CA HIS A 56 18.74 -6.05 17.05
C HIS A 56 17.91 -5.91 15.77
N VAL A 57 17.14 -6.92 15.38
CA VAL A 57 16.36 -6.92 14.13
C VAL A 57 14.86 -6.97 14.42
N ARG A 58 14.39 -7.98 15.16
CA ARG A 58 12.96 -8.17 15.42
C ARG A 58 12.39 -7.10 16.34
N ASP A 59 13.02 -6.86 17.49
CA ASP A 59 12.54 -5.88 18.49
C ASP A 59 12.69 -4.44 17.99
N ALA A 60 13.67 -4.20 17.12
CA ALA A 60 13.84 -2.93 16.40
C ALA A 60 12.89 -2.75 15.20
N ASN A 61 12.00 -3.72 14.96
CA ASN A 61 11.07 -3.77 13.83
C ASN A 61 11.76 -3.51 12.48
N ILE A 62 12.86 -4.22 12.21
CA ILE A 62 13.64 -4.09 10.97
C ILE A 62 13.19 -5.17 9.98
N PRO A 63 12.88 -4.80 8.71
CA PRO A 63 12.57 -5.78 7.67
C PRO A 63 13.75 -6.72 7.40
N VAL A 64 13.43 -7.99 7.10
CA VAL A 64 14.45 -9.04 6.91
C VAL A 64 14.43 -9.55 5.47
N PRO A 65 15.41 -9.16 4.63
CA PRO A 65 15.47 -9.57 3.23
C PRO A 65 15.53 -11.08 3.04
N GLY A 66 14.67 -11.60 2.17
CA GLY A 66 14.57 -13.03 1.88
C GLY A 66 13.80 -13.83 2.92
N PHE A 67 13.41 -13.23 4.06
CA PHE A 67 12.53 -13.86 5.03
C PHE A 67 11.10 -13.36 4.79
N SER A 68 10.42 -13.95 3.80
CA SER A 68 9.04 -13.55 3.48
C SER A 68 8.09 -14.01 4.58
N SER A 69 7.25 -13.09 5.07
CA SER A 69 6.20 -13.39 6.05
C SER A 69 5.16 -14.40 5.55
N SER A 70 5.14 -14.75 4.26
CA SER A 70 4.32 -15.83 3.71
C SER A 70 4.87 -17.23 4.04
N SER A 71 6.19 -17.36 4.27
CA SER A 71 6.80 -18.59 4.79
C SER A 71 6.65 -18.67 6.32
N ARG A 72 5.43 -18.45 6.82
CA ARG A 72 5.09 -18.54 8.26
C ARG A 72 5.42 -19.90 8.88
N SER A 73 5.71 -20.92 8.06
CA SER A 73 6.08 -22.26 8.51
C SER A 73 7.56 -22.41 8.87
N SER A 74 8.41 -21.47 8.46
CA SER A 74 9.84 -21.55 8.78
C SER A 74 10.07 -20.92 10.14
N ASP A 75 9.85 -21.69 11.20
CA ASP A 75 10.17 -21.27 12.56
C ASP A 75 11.66 -20.86 12.60
N ILE A 76 11.90 -19.61 12.99
CA ILE A 76 13.23 -19.02 13.05
C ILE A 76 14.16 -19.81 13.98
N THR A 77 13.58 -20.57 14.92
CA THR A 77 14.31 -21.48 15.83
C THR A 77 15.00 -22.64 15.10
N HIS A 78 14.55 -22.99 13.89
CA HIS A 78 15.09 -24.10 13.10
C HIS A 78 16.08 -23.66 12.02
N LEU A 79 16.31 -22.36 11.85
CA LEU A 79 17.26 -21.89 10.86
C LEU A 79 18.70 -22.27 11.24
N PRO A 80 19.53 -22.70 10.29
CA PRO A 80 20.95 -22.89 10.53
C PRO A 80 21.59 -21.60 11.07
N GLN A 81 22.52 -21.74 12.00
CA GLN A 81 23.21 -20.60 12.60
C GLN A 81 23.89 -19.69 11.57
N THR A 82 24.43 -20.25 10.47
CA THR A 82 24.98 -19.48 9.36
C THR A 82 23.94 -18.64 8.63
N SER A 83 22.70 -19.16 8.48
CA SER A 83 21.58 -18.44 7.89
C SER A 83 21.09 -17.32 8.80
N LEU A 84 20.96 -17.56 10.11
CA LEU A 84 20.59 -16.51 11.08
C LEU A 84 21.61 -15.39 11.12
N GLU A 85 22.90 -15.73 11.15
CA GLU A 85 23.99 -14.75 11.08
C GLU A 85 23.88 -13.89 9.82
N LEU A 86 23.72 -14.53 8.66
CA LEU A 86 23.61 -13.83 7.37
C LEU A 86 22.39 -12.92 7.32
N LEU A 87 21.22 -13.40 7.74
CA LEU A 87 19.97 -12.64 7.77
C LEU A 87 20.09 -11.43 8.71
N THR A 88 20.65 -11.62 9.90
CA THR A 88 20.86 -10.55 10.89
C THR A 88 21.75 -9.46 10.31
N ILE A 89 22.91 -9.83 9.77
CA ILE A 89 23.86 -8.87 9.20
C ILE A 89 23.26 -8.15 8.00
N ARG A 90 22.56 -8.87 7.11
CA ARG A 90 21.94 -8.29 5.92
C ARG A 90 20.82 -7.30 6.27
N ALA A 91 19.94 -7.66 7.20
CA ALA A 91 18.88 -6.76 7.66
C ALA A 91 19.45 -5.46 8.26
N LEU A 92 20.49 -5.56 9.10
CA LEU A 92 21.13 -4.39 9.71
C LEU A 92 21.91 -3.54 8.68
N ARG A 93 22.58 -4.15 7.72
CA ARG A 93 23.25 -3.43 6.62
C ARG A 93 22.24 -2.68 5.77
N LEU A 94 21.17 -3.36 5.38
CA LEU A 94 20.11 -2.77 4.60
C LEU A 94 19.51 -1.60 5.34
N ARG A 95 19.12 -1.79 6.61
CA ARG A 95 18.57 -0.72 7.45
C ARG A 95 19.52 0.48 7.52
N LYS A 96 20.81 0.25 7.72
CA LYS A 96 21.82 1.31 7.78
C LYS A 96 21.95 2.07 6.46
N ASN A 97 21.99 1.36 5.34
CA ASN A 97 22.04 1.98 4.00
C ASN A 97 20.77 2.77 3.72
N TRP A 98 19.62 2.14 4.01
CA TRP A 98 18.30 2.73 3.80
C TRP A 98 18.14 4.03 4.58
N LEU A 99 18.52 4.05 5.86
CA LEU A 99 18.45 5.23 6.72
C LEU A 99 19.61 6.23 6.53
N SER A 100 20.52 6.00 5.59
CA SER A 100 21.55 6.99 5.29
C SER A 100 20.94 8.21 4.60
N PRO A 101 21.52 9.42 4.73
CA PRO A 101 21.00 10.61 4.05
C PRO A 101 20.92 10.45 2.52
N CYS A 102 21.80 9.64 1.93
CA CYS A 102 21.86 9.35 0.51
C CYS A 102 21.99 7.84 0.28
N PRO A 103 20.89 7.06 0.41
CA PRO A 103 20.94 5.62 0.24
C PRO A 103 21.50 5.26 -1.13
N THR A 104 22.50 4.37 -1.15
CA THR A 104 23.16 3.97 -2.40
C THR A 104 22.60 2.63 -2.87
N PRO A 105 21.92 2.58 -4.03
CA PRO A 105 21.45 1.31 -4.57
C PRO A 105 22.64 0.48 -5.02
N VAL A 106 22.68 -0.77 -4.59
CA VAL A 106 23.65 -1.77 -5.06
C VAL A 106 23.38 -2.11 -6.53
N ARG A 107 22.12 -2.03 -6.95
CA ARG A 107 21.74 -2.27 -8.35
C ARG A 107 20.64 -1.32 -8.80
N ARG A 108 20.77 -0.84 -10.04
CA ARG A 108 19.69 -0.23 -10.81
C ARG A 108 19.44 -1.07 -12.04
N SER A 109 18.19 -1.36 -12.32
CA SER A 109 17.80 -2.15 -13.48
C SER A 109 16.58 -1.54 -14.11
N GLU A 110 16.54 -1.55 -15.44
CA GLU A 110 15.46 -0.93 -16.21
C GLU A 110 14.60 -2.03 -16.84
N ILE A 111 13.29 -1.86 -16.74
CA ILE A 111 12.29 -2.66 -17.42
C ILE A 111 11.72 -1.77 -18.52
N SER A 112 11.97 -2.16 -19.77
CA SER A 112 11.26 -1.59 -20.91
C SER A 112 9.94 -2.36 -21.09
N PRO A 113 8.79 -1.68 -21.16
CA PRO A 113 7.53 -2.34 -21.44
C PRO A 113 7.63 -3.03 -22.80
N ILE A 114 7.09 -4.26 -22.89
CA ILE A 114 7.07 -4.97 -24.18
C ILE A 114 6.27 -4.14 -25.18
N PRO A 115 6.88 -3.69 -26.29
CA PRO A 115 6.19 -2.90 -27.30
C PRO A 115 5.06 -3.73 -27.92
N LEU A 116 4.06 -3.05 -28.48
CA LEU A 116 3.06 -3.73 -29.28
C LEU A 116 3.75 -4.25 -30.55
N GLU A 117 3.79 -5.58 -30.73
CA GLU A 117 4.36 -6.22 -31.93
C GLU A 117 3.61 -5.89 -33.23
N TYR A 118 2.50 -5.16 -33.13
CA TYR A 118 1.79 -4.60 -34.26
C TYR A 118 2.62 -3.47 -34.86
N GLU A 119 3.54 -3.89 -35.73
CA GLU A 119 4.04 -3.17 -36.90
C GLU A 119 4.13 -1.67 -36.70
N THR A 120 5.35 -1.19 -36.44
CA THR A 120 5.83 0.01 -37.13
C THR A 120 5.70 -0.27 -38.63
N ILE A 121 4.49 -0.18 -39.18
CA ILE A 121 4.30 -0.04 -40.62
C ILE A 121 4.94 1.31 -40.88
N GLU A 122 6.12 1.30 -41.47
CA GLU A 122 6.73 2.50 -42.05
C GLU A 122 5.84 2.94 -43.21
N ILE A 123 4.72 3.59 -42.89
CA ILE A 123 3.88 4.25 -43.89
C ILE A 123 4.66 5.51 -44.29
N ASP A 124 5.17 5.50 -45.51
CA ASP A 124 5.79 6.63 -46.22
C ASP A 124 7.17 7.12 -45.74
N GLY A 125 7.91 6.33 -44.94
CA GLY A 125 9.30 6.66 -44.58
C GLY A 125 9.45 7.89 -43.65
N GLU A 126 8.35 8.52 -43.27
CA GLU A 126 8.31 9.40 -42.11
C GLU A 126 8.33 8.53 -40.86
N ARG A 127 9.32 8.76 -40.01
CA ARG A 127 9.46 8.09 -38.72
C ARG A 127 8.26 8.50 -37.87
N GLY A 128 7.19 7.71 -37.93
CA GLY A 128 5.94 7.97 -37.23
C GLY A 128 6.19 8.32 -35.77
N ASP A 129 5.42 9.29 -35.27
CA ASP A 129 5.49 9.77 -33.89
C ASP A 129 5.48 8.57 -32.93
N ARG A 130 6.60 8.37 -32.24
CA ARG A 130 6.81 7.18 -31.39
C ARG A 130 5.67 7.12 -30.37
N ASP A 131 5.06 5.94 -30.23
CA ASP A 131 4.03 5.69 -29.21
C ASP A 131 4.45 6.29 -27.88
N ARG A 132 3.75 7.35 -27.45
CA ARG A 132 3.93 7.92 -26.12
C ARG A 132 3.36 6.92 -25.12
N LEU A 133 4.25 6.29 -24.37
CA LEU A 133 3.92 5.29 -23.36
C LEU A 133 3.91 5.96 -22.00
N ARG A 134 2.89 5.77 -21.17
CA ARG A 134 2.85 6.33 -19.81
C ARG A 134 2.53 5.26 -18.78
N ASN A 135 3.32 5.13 -17.73
CA ASN A 135 2.92 4.26 -16.61
C ASN A 135 1.73 4.88 -15.87
N VAL A 136 0.75 4.06 -15.52
CA VAL A 136 -0.46 4.46 -14.77
C VAL A 136 -0.51 3.77 -13.42
N VAL A 137 0.00 2.54 -13.35
CA VAL A 137 0.03 1.73 -12.13
C VAL A 137 1.34 0.98 -12.08
N VAL A 138 2.00 1.04 -10.92
CA VAL A 138 3.17 0.23 -10.58
C VAL A 138 2.94 -0.30 -9.17
N ARG A 139 2.73 -1.61 -9.02
CA ARG A 139 2.39 -2.22 -7.71
C ARG A 139 3.00 -3.61 -7.59
N PHE A 140 3.51 -3.96 -6.41
CA PHE A 140 3.87 -5.34 -6.09
C PHE A 140 2.60 -6.18 -5.91
N LEU A 141 2.65 -7.46 -6.30
CA LEU A 141 1.56 -8.40 -6.04
C LEU A 141 1.68 -8.96 -4.60
N PRO A 142 0.68 -8.70 -3.72
CA PRO A 142 0.71 -9.09 -2.31
C PRO A 142 0.91 -10.59 -2.09
N GLY A 143 1.57 -10.92 -0.98
CA GLY A 143 1.90 -12.27 -0.47
C GLY A 143 2.61 -13.23 -1.42
N ARG A 144 3.12 -12.73 -2.55
CA ARG A 144 4.10 -13.42 -3.38
C ARG A 144 5.53 -12.95 -3.10
N GLY A 145 5.82 -12.61 -1.83
CA GLY A 145 7.13 -12.14 -1.36
C GLY A 145 7.64 -10.89 -2.09
N ASN A 146 6.74 -10.05 -2.62
CA ASN A 146 7.06 -8.92 -3.50
C ASN A 146 7.94 -9.31 -4.71
N ARG A 147 7.92 -10.58 -5.11
CA ARG A 147 8.66 -11.09 -6.27
C ARG A 147 8.09 -10.56 -7.58
N TYR A 148 6.77 -10.41 -7.64
CA TYR A 148 6.08 -10.02 -8.86
C TYR A 148 5.64 -8.57 -8.81
N LEU A 149 5.92 -7.85 -9.89
CA LEU A 149 5.53 -6.46 -10.10
C LEU A 149 4.48 -6.38 -11.20
N LEU A 150 3.31 -5.84 -10.89
CA LEU A 150 2.27 -5.51 -11.84
C LEU A 150 2.46 -4.07 -12.33
N THR A 151 2.45 -3.90 -13.65
CA THR A 151 2.58 -2.58 -14.29
C THR A 151 1.44 -2.40 -15.28
N VAL A 152 0.90 -1.20 -15.35
CA VAL A 152 -0.11 -0.83 -16.35
C VAL A 152 0.39 0.38 -17.11
N THR A 153 0.65 0.20 -18.40
CA THR A 153 1.23 1.22 -19.28
C THR A 153 0.20 1.63 -20.32
N ALA A 154 -0.16 2.90 -20.35
CA ALA A 154 -1.02 3.52 -21.35
C ALA A 154 -0.21 3.84 -22.62
N HIS A 155 -0.85 3.70 -23.78
CA HIS A 155 -0.32 4.04 -25.09
C HIS A 155 -1.21 5.13 -25.67
N THR A 156 -0.70 6.36 -25.77
CA THR A 156 -1.55 7.55 -26.01
C THR A 156 -1.67 7.98 -27.47
N ASN A 157 -0.84 7.46 -28.37
CA ASN A 157 -0.86 7.87 -29.79
C ASN A 157 -1.98 7.22 -30.62
N PHE A 158 -2.79 6.36 -30.01
CA PHE A 158 -3.90 5.71 -30.67
C PHE A 158 -5.18 6.55 -30.53
N ILE A 159 -6.04 6.51 -31.56
CA ILE A 159 -7.39 7.11 -31.55
C ILE A 159 -8.18 6.67 -30.30
N ARG A 160 -7.97 5.43 -29.87
CA ARG A 160 -8.47 4.88 -28.60
C ARG A 160 -7.31 4.54 -27.70
N ARG A 161 -7.38 4.94 -26.43
CA ARG A 161 -6.30 4.71 -25.47
C ARG A 161 -6.14 3.21 -25.27
N ARG A 162 -4.96 2.68 -25.59
CA ARG A 162 -4.62 1.27 -25.33
C ARG A 162 -3.81 1.17 -24.06
N PHE A 163 -3.95 0.05 -23.37
CA PHE A 163 -3.24 -0.20 -22.12
C PHE A 163 -2.67 -1.62 -22.15
N THR A 164 -1.43 -1.76 -21.71
CA THR A 164 -0.81 -3.07 -21.49
C THR A 164 -0.63 -3.27 -20.00
N VAL A 165 -1.26 -4.32 -19.47
CA VAL A 165 -1.04 -4.84 -18.13
C VAL A 165 0.03 -5.91 -18.21
N GLN A 166 1.10 -5.77 -17.44
CA GLN A 166 2.24 -6.69 -17.45
C GLN A 166 2.58 -7.12 -16.02
N CYS A 167 2.95 -8.38 -15.86
CA CYS A 167 3.49 -8.91 -14.62
C CYS A 167 4.95 -9.30 -14.84
N TRP A 168 5.84 -8.78 -14.01
CA TRP A 168 7.28 -9.00 -14.10
C TRP A 168 7.76 -9.85 -12.93
N ASP A 169 8.54 -10.88 -13.20
CA ASP A 169 9.24 -11.65 -12.17
C ASP A 169 10.61 -11.01 -11.89
N LEU A 170 10.71 -10.37 -10.72
CA LEU A 170 11.92 -9.69 -10.28
C LEU A 170 12.98 -10.64 -9.71
N SER A 171 12.59 -11.87 -9.36
CA SER A 171 13.49 -12.86 -8.77
C SER A 171 14.00 -13.88 -9.79
N SER A 172 13.56 -13.83 -11.05
CA SER A 172 14.05 -14.71 -12.11
C SER A 172 15.59 -14.72 -12.10
N PRO A 173 16.24 -15.90 -12.03
CA PRO A 173 17.69 -15.97 -12.11
C PRO A 173 18.10 -15.33 -13.43
N ALA A 174 19.09 -14.42 -13.39
CA ALA A 174 19.64 -13.87 -14.61
C ALA A 174 20.07 -15.06 -15.49
N SER A 175 19.67 -15.08 -16.77
CA SER A 175 20.38 -15.90 -17.75
C SER A 175 21.86 -15.57 -17.61
N GLN A 176 22.72 -16.59 -17.60
CA GLN A 176 24.13 -16.55 -17.17
C GLN A 176 25.04 -15.50 -17.84
N SER A 177 24.54 -14.65 -18.74
CA SER A 177 25.24 -13.45 -19.20
C SER A 177 25.38 -12.44 -18.04
N VAL A 178 26.61 -12.28 -17.57
CA VAL A 178 27.02 -11.44 -16.44
C VAL A 178 26.63 -9.96 -16.60
N GLU A 179 26.33 -9.49 -17.81
CA GLU A 179 26.23 -8.04 -18.06
C GLU A 179 24.87 -7.40 -17.75
N LYS A 180 23.72 -8.09 -17.83
CA LYS A 180 22.41 -7.48 -17.48
C LYS A 180 21.41 -8.52 -16.97
N ARG A 181 20.99 -8.40 -15.70
CA ARG A 181 19.82 -9.16 -15.20
C ARG A 181 18.59 -8.66 -15.94
N LYS A 182 18.07 -9.48 -16.85
CA LYS A 182 16.81 -9.20 -17.54
C LYS A 182 15.65 -9.70 -16.68
N PHE A 183 14.76 -8.79 -16.30
CA PHE A 183 13.50 -9.19 -15.66
C PHE A 183 12.61 -9.90 -16.68
N LYS A 184 12.01 -11.03 -16.26
CA LYS A 184 11.15 -11.83 -17.13
C LYS A 184 9.72 -11.31 -17.02
N CYS A 185 9.13 -10.89 -18.14
CA CYS A 185 7.70 -10.69 -18.19
C CYS A 185 7.03 -12.06 -18.18
N VAL A 186 6.24 -12.34 -17.15
CA VAL A 186 5.58 -13.65 -16.95
C VAL A 186 4.10 -13.61 -17.30
N ALA A 187 3.50 -12.42 -17.39
CA ALA A 187 2.13 -12.26 -17.87
C ALA A 187 1.94 -10.94 -18.60
N VAL A 188 1.17 -10.94 -19.69
CA VAL A 188 0.80 -9.74 -20.45
C VAL A 188 -0.67 -9.83 -20.83
N ARG A 189 -1.40 -8.72 -20.68
CA ARG A 189 -2.76 -8.58 -21.21
C ARG A 189 -3.01 -7.15 -21.68
N ARG A 190 -3.78 -7.02 -22.75
CA ARG A 190 -4.05 -5.72 -23.39
C ARG A 190 -5.51 -5.35 -23.22
N PHE A 191 -5.75 -4.07 -23.00
CA PHE A 191 -7.07 -3.48 -22.79
C PHE A 191 -7.18 -2.16 -23.55
N THR A 192 -8.41 -1.70 -23.73
CA THR A 192 -8.73 -0.39 -24.32
C THR A 192 -9.55 0.40 -23.32
N GLU A 193 -9.40 1.73 -23.33
CA GLU A 193 -10.23 2.64 -22.53
C GLU A 193 -10.29 2.27 -21.04
N VAL A 194 -9.13 1.90 -20.46
CA VAL A 194 -9.01 1.60 -19.03
C VAL A 194 -9.28 2.87 -18.22
N VAL A 195 -10.15 2.73 -17.23
CA VAL A 195 -10.56 3.79 -16.30
C VAL A 195 -9.86 3.63 -14.95
N SER A 196 -9.75 2.40 -14.46
CA SER A 196 -9.22 2.13 -13.12
C SER A 196 -8.71 0.69 -13.00
N VAL A 197 -7.76 0.48 -12.11
CA VAL A 197 -7.14 -0.83 -11.82
C VAL A 197 -6.95 -0.93 -10.32
N ALA A 198 -7.23 -2.08 -9.74
CA ALA A 198 -6.86 -2.38 -8.35
C ALA A 198 -6.26 -3.78 -8.25
N VAL A 199 -5.21 -3.91 -7.44
CA VAL A 199 -4.56 -5.20 -7.12
C VAL A 199 -5.27 -5.80 -5.92
N ASN A 200 -5.49 -7.12 -5.94
CA ASN A 200 -6.06 -7.83 -4.80
C ASN A 200 -5.04 -7.88 -3.66
N MET A 201 -5.44 -7.33 -2.52
CA MET A 201 -4.65 -7.27 -1.30
C MET A 201 -4.63 -8.61 -0.54
N ASP A 202 -5.54 -9.53 -0.87
CA ASP A 202 -5.54 -10.87 -0.32
C ASP A 202 -4.65 -11.79 -1.16
N PRO A 203 -3.49 -12.22 -0.64
CA PRO A 203 -2.58 -13.08 -1.40
C PRO A 203 -3.05 -14.51 -1.55
N SER A 204 -4.07 -14.92 -0.78
CA SER A 204 -4.61 -16.28 -0.80
C SER A 204 -5.73 -16.45 -1.84
N ASP A 205 -6.29 -15.35 -2.35
CA ASP A 205 -7.33 -15.42 -3.36
C ASP A 205 -6.75 -15.70 -4.76
N ALA A 206 -7.55 -16.37 -5.58
CA ALA A 206 -7.19 -16.67 -6.96
C ALA A 206 -7.17 -15.41 -7.83
N ALA A 207 -8.06 -14.45 -7.56
CA ALA A 207 -8.10 -13.17 -8.25
C ALA A 207 -6.91 -12.30 -7.81
N VAL A 208 -6.15 -11.81 -8.78
CA VAL A 208 -4.92 -11.05 -8.54
C VAL A 208 -5.11 -9.56 -8.77
N PHE A 209 -5.92 -9.17 -9.75
CA PHE A 209 -6.27 -7.77 -9.96
C PHE A 209 -7.63 -7.66 -10.65
N CYS A 210 -8.21 -6.47 -10.59
CA CYS A 210 -9.34 -6.08 -11.41
C CYS A 210 -8.99 -4.89 -12.28
N ILE A 211 -9.62 -4.79 -13.45
CA ILE A 211 -9.49 -3.68 -14.37
C ILE A 211 -10.85 -3.23 -14.85
N THR A 212 -11.07 -1.92 -14.78
CA THR A 212 -12.30 -1.28 -15.21
C THR A 212 -12.05 -0.60 -16.55
N CYS A 213 -12.88 -0.89 -17.55
CA CYS A 213 -12.79 -0.33 -18.88
C CYS A 213 -14.12 0.29 -19.31
N LYS A 214 -14.08 1.25 -20.24
CA LYS A 214 -15.26 1.61 -21.03
C LYS A 214 -15.46 0.57 -22.11
N VAL A 215 -16.68 0.02 -22.18
CA VAL A 215 -17.10 -0.95 -23.18
C VAL A 215 -18.13 -0.28 -24.07
N GLU A 216 -17.90 -0.35 -25.37
CA GLU A 216 -18.85 0.14 -26.38
C GLU A 216 -19.96 -0.90 -26.58
N GLY A 217 -21.20 -0.52 -26.24
CA GLY A 217 -22.40 -1.21 -26.67
C GLY A 217 -22.89 -0.68 -28.02
N ALA A 218 -24.02 -1.21 -28.50
CA ALA A 218 -24.63 -0.79 -29.76
C ALA A 218 -24.95 0.72 -29.79
N ASP A 219 -25.46 1.26 -28.68
CA ASP A 219 -25.94 2.66 -28.60
C ASP A 219 -25.32 3.46 -27.44
N THR A 220 -24.69 2.81 -26.46
CA THR A 220 -24.14 3.49 -25.27
C THR A 220 -22.79 2.92 -24.85
N THR A 221 -21.91 3.82 -24.37
CA THR A 221 -20.69 3.42 -23.66
C THR A 221 -21.06 3.16 -22.21
N HIS A 222 -20.68 2.00 -21.70
CA HIS A 222 -20.89 1.65 -20.29
C HIS A 222 -19.58 1.20 -19.68
N VAL A 223 -19.47 1.30 -18.35
CA VAL A 223 -18.27 0.88 -17.64
C VAL A 223 -18.44 -0.54 -17.10
N ALA A 224 -17.46 -1.39 -17.38
CA ALA A 224 -17.40 -2.77 -16.88
C ALA A 224 -16.06 -3.05 -16.20
N THR A 225 -16.12 -3.80 -15.11
CA THR A 225 -14.96 -4.25 -14.33
C THR A 225 -14.73 -5.72 -14.60
N PHE A 226 -13.51 -6.07 -15.00
CA PHE A 226 -13.07 -7.43 -15.29
C PHE A 226 -12.12 -7.91 -14.19
N ILE A 227 -12.28 -9.14 -13.75
CA ILE A 227 -11.50 -9.79 -12.69
C ILE A 227 -10.57 -10.81 -13.33
N HIS A 228 -9.30 -10.77 -12.95
CA HIS A 228 -8.26 -11.63 -13.51
C HIS A 228 -7.49 -12.37 -12.43
N SER A 229 -7.24 -13.66 -12.66
CA SER A 229 -6.26 -14.45 -11.92
C SER A 229 -4.93 -14.53 -12.68
N LEU A 230 -3.91 -15.03 -12.00
CA LEU A 230 -2.57 -15.23 -12.54
C LEU A 230 -2.16 -16.69 -12.40
N ASP A 231 -2.08 -17.38 -13.53
CA ASP A 231 -1.62 -18.76 -13.66
C ASP A 231 -0.17 -18.77 -14.16
N LEU A 232 0.76 -19.05 -13.25
CA LEU A 232 2.20 -19.12 -13.54
C LEU A 232 2.68 -20.54 -13.83
N ASP A 233 1.84 -21.55 -13.58
CA ASP A 233 2.19 -22.97 -13.67
C ASP A 233 1.79 -23.57 -15.04
N SER A 234 1.10 -22.80 -15.88
CA SER A 234 0.73 -23.20 -17.23
C SER A 234 1.93 -23.74 -18.03
N PRO A 235 1.82 -24.95 -18.63
CA PRO A 235 2.94 -25.61 -19.32
C PRO A 235 3.44 -24.81 -20.54
N THR A 236 2.57 -23.97 -21.13
CA THR A 236 2.92 -23.12 -22.26
C THR A 236 3.90 -22.01 -21.88
N GLN A 237 3.97 -21.62 -20.60
CA GLN A 237 4.76 -20.49 -20.06
C GLN A 237 4.69 -19.18 -20.87
N HIS A 238 3.71 -19.04 -21.76
CA HIS A 238 3.61 -17.89 -22.64
C HIS A 238 2.94 -16.74 -21.90
N PRO A 239 3.57 -15.56 -21.81
CA PRO A 239 3.06 -14.46 -20.99
C PRO A 239 1.63 -14.03 -21.34
N GLU A 240 1.25 -14.11 -22.61
CA GLU A 240 -0.09 -13.69 -23.07
C GLU A 240 -1.24 -14.53 -22.50
N TYR A 241 -0.97 -15.76 -22.05
CA TYR A 241 -2.00 -16.66 -21.52
C TYR A 241 -1.96 -16.81 -20.01
N ALA A 242 -1.01 -16.19 -19.31
CA ALA A 242 -0.86 -16.33 -17.87
C ALA A 242 -1.97 -15.59 -17.09
N PHE A 243 -2.46 -14.45 -17.60
CA PHE A 243 -3.63 -13.78 -17.01
C PHE A 243 -4.94 -14.44 -17.45
N LYS A 244 -5.59 -15.18 -16.55
CA LYS A 244 -6.88 -15.82 -16.83
C LYS A 244 -8.02 -14.90 -16.41
N TYR A 245 -9.01 -14.82 -17.28
CA TYR A 245 -10.25 -14.11 -16.97
C TYR A 245 -11.10 -14.95 -16.01
N MET A 246 -11.64 -14.33 -14.97
CA MET A 246 -12.49 -15.00 -13.97
C MET A 246 -13.95 -14.56 -14.07
N ASN A 247 -14.20 -13.25 -13.98
CA ASN A 247 -15.55 -12.69 -13.96
C ASN A 247 -15.57 -11.23 -14.47
N HIS A 248 -16.74 -10.69 -14.77
CA HIS A 248 -16.94 -9.26 -14.97
C HIS A 248 -18.33 -8.81 -14.50
N PHE A 249 -18.46 -7.52 -14.21
CA PHE A 249 -19.74 -6.90 -13.86
C PHE A 249 -19.72 -5.40 -14.20
N PRO A 250 -20.89 -4.78 -14.43
CA PRO A 250 -20.98 -3.36 -14.71
C PRO A 250 -20.93 -2.49 -13.43
N GLY A 251 -20.67 -1.19 -13.62
CA GLY A 251 -21.04 -0.17 -12.65
C GLY A 251 -19.99 0.23 -11.60
N CYS A 252 -18.81 -0.39 -11.58
CA CYS A 252 -17.67 0.12 -10.80
C CYS A 252 -16.78 0.96 -11.71
N ARG A 253 -16.80 2.30 -11.57
CA ARG A 253 -16.02 3.27 -12.34
C ARG A 253 -14.58 3.41 -11.84
N ARG A 254 -14.40 3.53 -10.52
CA ARG A 254 -13.08 3.62 -9.89
C ARG A 254 -12.97 2.53 -8.83
N ALA A 255 -12.11 1.55 -9.07
CA ALA A 255 -11.72 0.57 -8.06
C ALA A 255 -10.85 1.27 -7.00
N LEU A 256 -11.29 1.25 -5.73
CA LEU A 256 -10.61 1.91 -4.62
C LEU A 256 -9.73 0.92 -3.86
N VAL A 257 -10.29 -0.24 -3.49
CA VAL A 257 -9.54 -1.32 -2.84
C VAL A 257 -10.17 -2.67 -3.19
N PHE A 258 -9.32 -3.69 -3.38
CA PHE A 258 -9.72 -5.05 -3.69
C PHE A 258 -9.10 -6.01 -2.68
N LYS A 259 -9.90 -6.80 -1.96
CA LYS A 259 -9.43 -7.80 -0.97
C LYS A 259 -10.31 -9.05 -1.03
N GLY A 260 -9.71 -10.20 -1.33
CA GLY A 260 -10.41 -11.47 -1.40
C GLY A 260 -11.45 -11.45 -2.52
N ASN A 261 -12.72 -11.71 -2.16
CA ASN A 261 -13.85 -11.57 -3.07
C ASN A 261 -14.55 -10.19 -3.01
N LEU A 262 -14.07 -9.25 -2.19
CA LEU A 262 -14.70 -7.96 -1.99
C LEU A 262 -13.95 -6.86 -2.77
N LEU A 263 -14.66 -6.19 -3.67
CA LEU A 263 -14.18 -4.97 -4.32
C LEU A 263 -14.96 -3.78 -3.76
N VAL A 264 -14.25 -2.73 -3.37
CA VAL A 264 -14.85 -1.43 -3.05
C VAL A 264 -14.46 -0.46 -4.16
N GLY A 265 -15.43 0.31 -4.62
CA GLY A 265 -15.26 1.22 -5.75
C GLY A 265 -16.37 2.26 -5.83
N SER A 266 -16.15 3.29 -6.64
CA SER A 266 -17.18 4.30 -6.91
C SER A 266 -17.89 4.01 -8.24
N THR A 267 -19.15 4.38 -8.30
CA THR A 267 -19.99 4.33 -9.51
C THR A 267 -19.80 5.57 -10.39
N GLU A 268 -20.51 5.65 -11.51
CA GLU A 268 -20.56 6.86 -12.35
C GLU A 268 -21.10 8.08 -11.60
N ASN A 269 -22.04 7.85 -10.67
CA ASN A 269 -22.67 8.85 -9.81
C ASN A 269 -21.91 9.10 -8.49
N GLU A 270 -20.64 8.67 -8.43
CA GLU A 270 -19.75 8.83 -7.26
C GLU A 270 -20.19 8.11 -5.97
N SER A 271 -21.33 7.41 -5.96
CA SER A 271 -21.69 6.51 -4.85
C SER A 271 -20.66 5.40 -4.70
N VAL A 272 -20.27 5.09 -3.46
CA VAL A 272 -19.32 4.02 -3.15
C VAL A 272 -20.09 2.76 -2.80
N ARG A 273 -19.72 1.65 -3.42
CA ARG A 273 -20.37 0.34 -3.21
C ARG A 273 -19.34 -0.73 -2.89
N VAL A 274 -19.84 -1.83 -2.34
CA VAL A 274 -19.09 -3.06 -2.10
C VAL A 274 -19.66 -4.14 -3.00
N TRP A 275 -18.83 -4.74 -3.85
CA TRP A 275 -19.19 -5.82 -4.76
C TRP A 275 -18.63 -7.16 -4.28
N ASP A 276 -19.42 -8.22 -4.44
CA ASP A 276 -18.90 -9.59 -4.47
C ASP A 276 -18.41 -9.88 -5.89
N VAL A 277 -17.10 -9.89 -6.10
CA VAL A 277 -16.53 -10.04 -7.44
C VAL A 277 -16.73 -11.43 -8.04
N ARG A 278 -17.04 -12.44 -7.22
CA ARG A 278 -17.31 -13.81 -7.71
C ARG A 278 -18.72 -13.92 -8.27
N LYS A 279 -19.67 -13.21 -7.65
CA LYS A 279 -21.06 -13.15 -8.11
C LYS A 279 -21.29 -12.03 -9.13
N GLY A 280 -20.47 -10.99 -9.11
CA GLY A 280 -20.68 -9.78 -9.91
C GLY A 280 -21.82 -8.91 -9.38
N GLU A 281 -22.13 -9.02 -8.09
CA GLU A 281 -23.30 -8.38 -7.46
C GLU A 281 -22.85 -7.31 -6.47
N VAL A 282 -23.65 -6.23 -6.37
CA VAL A 282 -23.48 -5.23 -5.32
C VAL A 282 -24.07 -5.79 -4.02
N ILE A 283 -23.26 -5.85 -2.97
CA ILE A 283 -23.69 -6.30 -1.64
C ILE A 283 -24.19 -5.11 -0.81
N TYR A 284 -23.46 -3.99 -0.86
CA TYR A 284 -23.73 -2.82 -0.01
C TYR A 284 -23.51 -1.52 -0.78
N GLU A 285 -24.29 -0.49 -0.42
CA GLU A 285 -24.00 0.91 -0.75
C GLU A 285 -23.52 1.63 0.52
N LEU A 286 -22.35 2.27 0.45
CA LEU A 286 -21.74 2.97 1.59
C LEU A 286 -22.13 4.44 1.51
N ARG A 287 -22.85 4.93 2.52
CA ARG A 287 -23.37 6.30 2.50
C ARG A 287 -23.48 6.88 3.91
N ASP A 288 -22.87 8.05 4.10
CA ASP A 288 -23.16 8.91 5.26
C ASP A 288 -24.46 9.71 4.98
N PRO A 289 -25.51 9.58 5.81
CA PRO A 289 -26.75 10.32 5.63
C PRO A 289 -26.58 11.83 5.91
N ASN A 290 -25.53 12.23 6.63
CA ASN A 290 -25.30 13.63 7.01
C ASN A 290 -24.57 14.42 5.93
N ILE A 291 -23.91 13.74 4.98
CA ILE A 291 -23.15 14.38 3.92
C ILE A 291 -24.06 14.61 2.71
N HIS A 292 -24.41 15.87 2.50
CA HIS A 292 -25.29 16.30 1.40
C HIS A 292 -24.52 16.66 0.12
N GLN A 293 -23.20 16.89 0.24
CA GLN A 293 -22.33 17.25 -0.89
C GLN A 293 -21.66 16.01 -1.48
N GLN A 294 -21.49 16.01 -2.81
CA GLN A 294 -20.70 14.99 -3.50
C GLN A 294 -19.22 15.15 -3.11
N LEU A 295 -18.74 14.25 -2.25
CA LEU A 295 -17.33 14.12 -1.92
C LEU A 295 -16.71 13.06 -2.83
N VAL A 296 -15.47 13.30 -3.26
CA VAL A 296 -14.72 12.31 -4.04
C VAL A 296 -14.00 11.38 -3.07
N CYS A 297 -14.28 10.08 -3.17
CA CYS A 297 -13.51 9.07 -2.44
C CYS A 297 -12.13 8.91 -3.10
N LEU A 298 -11.08 9.24 -2.35
CA LEU A 298 -9.70 9.20 -2.82
C LEU A 298 -9.10 7.81 -2.71
N ASN A 299 -9.35 7.14 -1.57
CA ASN A 299 -8.75 5.85 -1.25
C ASN A 299 -9.67 5.05 -0.30
N ALA A 300 -9.40 3.77 -0.13
CA ALA A 300 -10.07 2.90 0.83
C ALA A 300 -9.10 1.84 1.37
N MET A 301 -9.32 1.37 2.60
CA MET A 301 -8.48 0.37 3.24
C MET A 301 -9.31 -0.60 4.06
N PHE A 302 -9.16 -1.90 3.81
CA PHE A 302 -9.65 -2.93 4.71
C PHE A 302 -8.73 -3.06 5.92
N LEU A 303 -9.31 -3.04 7.11
CA LEU A 303 -8.57 -3.22 8.35
C LEU A 303 -8.29 -4.71 8.61
N PRO A 304 -7.08 -5.06 9.10
CA PRO A 304 -6.75 -6.41 9.53
C PRO A 304 -7.43 -6.65 10.88
N SER A 305 -8.60 -7.27 10.87
CA SER A 305 -9.30 -7.69 12.08
C SER A 305 -9.67 -9.17 11.95
N PRO A 306 -9.43 -10.00 12.98
CA PRO A 306 -9.72 -11.42 12.93
C PRO A 306 -11.22 -11.74 12.98
N THR A 307 -12.05 -10.82 13.48
CA THR A 307 -13.47 -11.10 13.77
C THR A 307 -14.45 -10.25 12.96
N SER A 308 -14.03 -9.13 12.36
CA SER A 308 -14.95 -8.26 11.61
C SER A 308 -14.20 -7.47 10.54
N ASP A 309 -14.60 -7.61 9.28
CA ASP A 309 -14.09 -6.77 8.21
C ASP A 309 -14.57 -5.34 8.43
N CYS A 310 -13.65 -4.48 8.86
CA CYS A 310 -13.89 -3.04 8.90
C CYS A 310 -13.22 -2.39 7.70
N LEU A 311 -13.83 -1.32 7.20
CA LEU A 311 -13.41 -0.59 6.01
C LEU A 311 -13.27 0.88 6.34
N LEU A 312 -12.09 1.44 6.09
CA LEU A 312 -11.87 2.89 6.11
C LEU A 312 -12.04 3.45 4.70
N LEU A 313 -12.88 4.47 4.55
CA LEU A 313 -12.97 5.29 3.36
C LEU A 313 -12.29 6.63 3.62
N PHE A 314 -11.48 7.07 2.65
CA PHE A 314 -10.80 8.36 2.67
C PHE A 314 -11.43 9.25 1.62
N TRP A 315 -12.30 10.13 2.06
CA TRP A 315 -12.89 11.17 1.24
C TRP A 315 -11.96 12.37 1.16
N ASN A 316 -12.19 13.24 0.19
CA ASN A 316 -11.43 14.47 0.05
C ASN A 316 -11.57 15.45 1.24
N LYS A 317 -12.45 15.22 2.22
CA LYS A 317 -12.56 16.04 3.45
C LYS A 317 -12.81 15.24 4.72
N SER A 318 -12.99 13.94 4.65
CA SER A 318 -13.32 13.12 5.82
C SER A 318 -12.71 11.74 5.73
N ILE A 319 -12.63 11.08 6.87
CA ILE A 319 -12.31 9.67 7.00
C ILE A 319 -13.51 9.03 7.67
N GLU A 320 -14.00 7.94 7.09
CA GLU A 320 -15.18 7.23 7.57
C GLU A 320 -14.84 5.76 7.78
N LEU A 321 -15.29 5.22 8.91
CA LEU A 321 -15.13 3.82 9.25
C LEU A 321 -16.47 3.11 9.12
N TYR A 322 -16.48 2.01 8.37
CA TYR A 322 -17.64 1.16 8.15
C TYR A 322 -17.37 -0.23 8.72
N LYS A 323 -18.40 -0.85 9.30
CA LYS A 323 -18.40 -2.27 9.68
C LYS A 323 -19.08 -3.05 8.56
N ILE A 324 -18.36 -3.97 7.92
CA ILE A 324 -18.91 -4.83 6.87
C ILE A 324 -19.41 -6.13 7.51
N PRO A 325 -20.71 -6.46 7.39
CA PRO A 325 -21.25 -7.70 7.93
C PRO A 325 -20.60 -8.91 7.24
N SER A 326 -20.10 -9.87 8.04
CA SER A 326 -19.38 -11.07 7.57
C SER A 326 -20.22 -12.00 6.71
N SER A 327 -21.54 -11.96 6.89
CA SER A 327 -22.51 -12.69 6.07
C SER A 327 -23.43 -11.67 5.41
N PRO A 328 -23.67 -11.76 4.09
CA PRO A 328 -24.71 -10.96 3.47
C PRO A 328 -26.03 -11.26 4.18
N PRO A 329 -26.95 -10.28 4.31
CA PRO A 329 -28.25 -10.51 4.90
C PRO A 329 -28.86 -11.70 4.16
N SER A 330 -29.08 -12.81 4.87
CA SER A 330 -29.81 -13.93 4.30
C SER A 330 -31.16 -13.35 3.90
N HIS A 331 -31.41 -13.25 2.59
CA HIS A 331 -32.75 -12.95 2.12
C HIS A 331 -33.62 -14.04 2.71
N SER A 332 -34.29 -13.74 3.82
CA SER A 332 -35.34 -14.57 4.35
C SER A 332 -36.40 -14.51 3.28
N GLU A 333 -36.31 -15.41 2.30
CA GLU A 333 -37.36 -15.66 1.33
C GLU A 333 -38.61 -15.83 2.17
N SER A 334 -39.46 -14.80 2.16
CA SER A 334 -40.76 -14.88 2.79
C SER A 334 -41.46 -16.01 2.06
N SER A 335 -41.53 -17.18 2.71
CA SER A 335 -42.04 -18.44 2.19
C SER A 335 -43.57 -18.39 2.02
N GLY A 336 -44.03 -17.44 1.22
CA GLY A 336 -45.42 -17.14 0.92
C GLY A 336 -45.73 -17.24 -0.56
N GLN A 337 -44.98 -18.04 -1.34
CA GLN A 337 -45.46 -18.45 -2.65
C GLN A 337 -46.25 -19.77 -2.56
N PRO A 338 -47.47 -19.82 -3.13
CA PRO A 338 -48.33 -20.99 -3.09
C PRO A 338 -47.75 -22.13 -3.93
N ARG A 339 -47.93 -23.36 -3.44
CA ARG A 339 -47.57 -24.59 -4.16
C ARG A 339 -48.26 -24.62 -5.53
N GLU A 340 -47.50 -24.39 -6.58
CA GLU A 340 -47.93 -24.64 -7.96
C GLU A 340 -47.68 -26.12 -8.28
N HIS A 341 -48.80 -26.81 -8.53
CA HIS A 341 -48.90 -28.22 -8.85
C HIS A 341 -48.34 -28.53 -10.24
N ASP A 342 -47.67 -29.69 -10.33
CA ASP A 342 -47.63 -30.64 -11.46
C ASP A 342 -47.44 -30.11 -12.90
N LEU A 343 -46.19 -30.19 -13.39
CA LEU A 343 -45.91 -30.33 -14.83
C LEU A 343 -44.97 -31.53 -15.09
N PRO A 344 -45.20 -32.30 -16.19
CA PRO A 344 -44.49 -33.55 -16.48
C PRO A 344 -43.12 -33.32 -17.16
N PRO A 345 -42.24 -34.34 -17.17
CA PRO A 345 -40.87 -34.20 -17.67
C PRO A 345 -40.80 -34.30 -19.20
N PHE A 346 -40.30 -33.24 -19.85
CA PHE A 346 -39.85 -33.30 -21.24
C PHE A 346 -38.40 -33.81 -21.30
N GLY A 347 -38.22 -35.03 -21.79
CA GLY A 347 -36.91 -35.56 -22.17
C GLY A 347 -36.48 -35.04 -23.54
N LEU A 348 -35.32 -34.39 -23.60
CA LEU A 348 -34.62 -34.08 -24.84
C LEU A 348 -33.41 -35.05 -25.01
N PRO A 349 -33.11 -35.49 -26.25
CA PRO A 349 -32.01 -36.40 -26.54
C PRO A 349 -30.66 -35.67 -26.61
N PRO A 350 -29.52 -36.39 -26.47
CA PRO A 350 -28.18 -35.80 -26.48
C PRO A 350 -27.74 -35.41 -27.91
N PRO A 351 -26.94 -34.33 -28.08
CA PRO A 351 -26.42 -33.95 -29.39
C PRO A 351 -25.21 -34.81 -29.79
N HIS A 352 -25.19 -35.23 -31.05
CA HIS A 352 -24.10 -35.93 -31.71
C HIS A 352 -22.88 -35.00 -31.95
N LEU A 353 -21.69 -35.51 -31.66
CA LEU A 353 -20.38 -34.92 -31.98
C LEU A 353 -20.01 -35.13 -33.47
N PRO A 354 -19.52 -34.12 -34.21
CA PRO A 354 -18.89 -34.32 -35.52
C PRO A 354 -17.37 -34.59 -35.39
N PRO A 355 -16.75 -35.23 -36.40
CA PRO A 355 -15.37 -35.69 -36.35
C PRO A 355 -14.33 -34.60 -36.69
N HIS A 356 -13.12 -34.86 -36.21
CA HIS A 356 -11.89 -34.06 -36.33
C HIS A 356 -11.58 -33.54 -37.74
N VAL A 357 -11.27 -32.24 -37.81
CA VAL A 357 -10.61 -31.55 -38.94
C VAL A 357 -9.23 -31.06 -38.46
N PRO A 358 -8.15 -31.15 -39.26
CA PRO A 358 -6.79 -30.85 -38.81
C PRO A 358 -6.54 -29.34 -38.62
N HIS A 359 -5.76 -29.02 -37.58
CA HIS A 359 -5.41 -27.68 -37.14
C HIS A 359 -4.60 -26.87 -38.17
N ARG A 360 -5.20 -25.78 -38.64
CA ARG A 360 -4.48 -24.56 -39.07
C ARG A 360 -4.54 -23.59 -37.90
N VAL A 361 -3.40 -23.09 -37.44
CA VAL A 361 -3.30 -22.13 -36.32
C VAL A 361 -3.94 -20.79 -36.76
N PRO A 362 -5.08 -20.36 -36.19
CA PRO A 362 -5.64 -19.05 -36.48
C PRO A 362 -5.02 -18.01 -35.54
N HIS A 363 -4.82 -16.78 -36.04
CA HIS A 363 -4.62 -15.62 -35.18
C HIS A 363 -5.83 -15.50 -34.24
N HIS A 364 -5.62 -15.71 -32.94
CA HIS A 364 -6.65 -15.64 -31.91
C HIS A 364 -7.10 -14.17 -31.75
N SER A 365 -8.11 -13.78 -32.51
CA SER A 365 -9.05 -12.75 -32.09
C SER A 365 -9.67 -13.21 -30.76
N LEU A 366 -9.88 -12.26 -29.83
CA LEU A 366 -10.65 -12.51 -28.61
C LEU A 366 -11.91 -13.32 -28.97
N PRO A 367 -12.32 -14.33 -28.18
CA PRO A 367 -13.61 -14.97 -28.41
C PRO A 367 -14.65 -13.85 -28.54
N PRO A 368 -15.49 -13.84 -29.60
CA PRO A 368 -16.47 -12.79 -29.79
C PRO A 368 -17.25 -12.68 -28.50
N ILE A 369 -17.13 -11.53 -27.84
CA ILE A 369 -17.91 -11.22 -26.64
C ILE A 369 -19.34 -11.41 -27.11
N ALA A 370 -20.04 -12.41 -26.56
CA ALA A 370 -21.43 -12.63 -26.90
C ALA A 370 -22.14 -11.28 -26.75
N PRO A 371 -22.94 -10.85 -27.74
CA PRO A 371 -23.58 -9.54 -27.70
C PRO A 371 -24.26 -9.40 -26.34
N TYR A 372 -23.88 -8.35 -25.60
CA TYR A 372 -24.43 -8.10 -24.28
C TYR A 372 -25.94 -7.99 -24.42
N VAL A 373 -26.65 -9.03 -24.02
CA VAL A 373 -28.10 -8.99 -23.88
C VAL A 373 -28.32 -8.24 -22.58
N PRO A 374 -28.85 -7.01 -22.61
CA PRO A 374 -29.12 -6.28 -21.39
C PRO A 374 -30.02 -7.15 -20.51
N PRO A 375 -29.67 -7.36 -19.22
CA PRO A 375 -30.51 -8.15 -18.35
C PRO A 375 -31.92 -7.57 -18.35
N PRO A 376 -32.97 -8.42 -18.27
CA PRO A 376 -34.34 -7.94 -18.15
C PRO A 376 -34.42 -6.90 -17.02
N PRO A 377 -35.29 -5.87 -17.13
CA PRO A 377 -35.37 -4.79 -16.14
C PRO A 377 -35.52 -5.41 -14.76
N GLN A 378 -34.41 -5.43 -14.01
CA GLN A 378 -34.35 -6.12 -12.75
C GLN A 378 -35.31 -5.37 -11.82
N SER A 379 -36.27 -6.09 -11.25
CA SER A 379 -37.03 -5.62 -10.10
C SER A 379 -36.04 -4.95 -9.16
N THR A 380 -36.23 -3.67 -8.83
CA THR A 380 -35.26 -2.85 -8.11
C THR A 380 -34.91 -3.50 -6.79
N VAL A 381 -33.90 -4.38 -6.78
CA VAL A 381 -33.40 -5.02 -5.58
C VAL A 381 -32.87 -3.89 -4.72
N ARG A 382 -33.47 -3.72 -3.54
CA ARG A 382 -33.01 -2.71 -2.60
C ARG A 382 -31.64 -3.12 -2.12
N ILE A 383 -30.61 -2.42 -2.59
CA ILE A 383 -29.24 -2.60 -2.12
C ILE A 383 -29.19 -2.10 -0.67
N PRO A 384 -28.80 -2.93 0.30
CA PRO A 384 -28.65 -2.49 1.69
C PRO A 384 -27.65 -1.33 1.79
N THR A 385 -28.05 -0.26 2.46
CA THR A 385 -27.17 0.89 2.73
C THR A 385 -26.48 0.70 4.09
N LEU A 386 -25.16 0.84 4.11
CA LEU A 386 -24.37 0.90 5.34
C LEU A 386 -24.01 2.35 5.67
N HIS A 387 -24.07 2.67 6.95
CA HIS A 387 -23.70 3.99 7.49
C HIS A 387 -22.35 3.89 8.21
N PRO A 388 -21.56 4.96 8.24
CA PRO A 388 -20.31 4.97 8.97
C PRO A 388 -20.59 4.82 10.47
N ILE A 389 -19.78 4.01 11.15
CA ILE A 389 -19.80 3.86 12.61
C ILE A 389 -19.00 4.96 13.31
N ALA A 390 -18.07 5.59 12.59
CA ALA A 390 -17.30 6.75 13.04
C ALA A 390 -16.87 7.58 11.83
N THR A 391 -16.89 8.90 11.99
CA THR A 391 -16.47 9.86 10.96
C THR A 391 -15.57 10.90 11.60
N TYR A 392 -14.48 11.24 10.93
CA TYR A 392 -13.65 12.39 11.26
C TYR A 392 -13.53 13.31 10.05
N GLN A 393 -13.77 14.61 10.25
CA GLN A 393 -13.75 15.59 9.17
C GLN A 393 -12.54 16.52 9.33
N TRP A 394 -11.81 16.69 8.23
CA TRP A 394 -10.71 17.65 8.11
C TRP A 394 -11.22 19.04 7.76
N GLN A 395 -10.49 20.06 8.18
CA GLN A 395 -10.75 21.44 7.78
C GLN A 395 -10.40 21.67 6.30
N TRP A 396 -9.35 21.00 5.81
CA TRP A 396 -8.84 21.15 4.45
C TRP A 396 -9.15 19.96 3.57
N ARG A 397 -9.15 20.19 2.25
CA ARG A 397 -9.32 19.14 1.26
C ARG A 397 -8.05 18.32 1.15
N ILE A 398 -8.16 17.00 1.20
CA ILE A 398 -7.08 16.07 0.89
C ILE A 398 -6.94 16.00 -0.64
N ASP A 399 -5.72 16.16 -1.13
CA ASP A 399 -5.34 15.95 -2.53
C ASP A 399 -4.99 14.47 -2.75
N SER A 400 -3.98 14.02 -2.01
CA SER A 400 -3.41 12.69 -2.11
C SER A 400 -3.16 12.09 -0.73
N ILE A 401 -3.31 10.77 -0.63
CA ILE A 401 -3.12 10.03 0.63
C ILE A 401 -2.57 8.63 0.37
N SER A 402 -1.55 8.29 1.13
CA SER A 402 -1.01 6.94 1.27
C SER A 402 -1.20 6.47 2.70
N VAL A 403 -1.63 5.23 2.84
CA VAL A 403 -2.02 4.65 4.12
C VAL A 403 -1.28 3.35 4.32
N SER A 404 -0.71 3.15 5.50
CA SER A 404 -0.13 1.87 5.87
C SER A 404 -0.47 1.51 7.31
N ILE A 405 -0.57 0.22 7.57
CA ILE A 405 -0.58 -0.33 8.91
C ILE A 405 0.79 -0.96 9.10
N PRO A 406 1.64 -0.41 9.99
CA PRO A 406 2.93 -0.98 10.26
C PRO A 406 2.80 -2.44 10.66
N ASN A 407 3.62 -3.27 10.03
CA ASN A 407 3.87 -4.62 10.48
C ASN A 407 4.75 -4.53 11.72
N HIS A 408 4.16 -4.16 12.86
CA HIS A 408 4.82 -4.34 14.16
C HIS A 408 4.84 -5.83 14.40
N GLY A 409 6.04 -6.42 14.34
CA GLY A 409 6.23 -7.86 14.44
C GLY A 409 5.38 -8.41 15.57
N GLN A 410 4.32 -9.15 15.23
CA GLN A 410 3.41 -9.70 16.24
C GLN A 410 4.28 -10.45 17.25
N HIS A 411 4.34 -9.94 18.47
CA HIS A 411 5.12 -10.56 19.53
C HIS A 411 4.51 -11.95 19.75
N HIS A 412 5.20 -12.98 19.28
CA HIS A 412 4.78 -14.39 19.41
C HIS A 412 4.87 -14.91 20.86
N GLY A 413 4.91 -14.00 21.84
CA GLY A 413 5.15 -14.34 23.25
C GLY A 413 3.96 -14.99 23.95
N ASP A 414 2.74 -14.92 23.40
CA ASP A 414 1.59 -15.53 24.04
C ASP A 414 0.49 -15.86 23.02
N SER A 415 0.45 -17.11 22.54
CA SER A 415 -0.56 -17.62 21.59
C SER A 415 -2.00 -17.46 22.08
N SER A 416 -2.20 -17.16 23.38
CA SER A 416 -3.51 -17.02 23.99
C SER A 416 -4.14 -15.64 23.82
N ARG A 417 -3.35 -14.59 23.50
CA ARG A 417 -3.85 -13.21 23.43
C ARG A 417 -3.97 -12.76 21.98
N THR A 418 -5.14 -12.20 21.64
CA THR A 418 -5.30 -11.47 20.38
C THR A 418 -4.28 -10.33 20.34
N PRO A 419 -3.47 -10.21 19.28
CA PRO A 419 -2.48 -9.13 19.19
C PRO A 419 -3.18 -7.78 19.25
N PRO A 420 -2.57 -6.77 19.92
CA PRO A 420 -3.12 -5.43 19.93
C PRO A 420 -3.22 -4.90 18.50
N LEU A 421 -4.25 -4.08 18.24
CA LEU A 421 -4.39 -3.39 16.97
C LEU A 421 -3.22 -2.42 16.79
N SER A 422 -2.64 -2.41 15.59
CA SER A 422 -1.56 -1.46 15.25
C SER A 422 -2.13 -0.08 14.94
N PRO A 423 -1.40 1.01 15.24
CA PRO A 423 -1.74 2.34 14.74
C PRO A 423 -1.72 2.38 13.20
N ILE A 424 -2.55 3.23 12.60
CA ILE A 424 -2.55 3.42 11.15
C ILE A 424 -1.81 4.71 10.81
N HIS A 425 -0.85 4.63 9.91
CA HIS A 425 -0.10 5.77 9.42
C HIS A 425 -0.84 6.36 8.22
N LEU A 426 -1.17 7.64 8.32
CA LEU A 426 -1.78 8.41 7.24
C LEU A 426 -0.74 9.42 6.75
N PHE A 427 -0.29 9.26 5.51
CA PHE A 427 0.65 10.16 4.87
C PHE A 427 -0.07 10.90 3.75
N MET A 428 -0.32 12.19 3.92
CA MET A 428 -1.25 12.93 3.07
C MET A 428 -0.75 14.30 2.67
N ARG A 429 -1.24 14.78 1.54
CA ARG A 429 -1.11 16.18 1.09
C ARG A 429 -2.50 16.81 1.05
N PHE A 430 -2.60 18.06 1.45
CA PHE A 430 -3.82 18.85 1.30
C PHE A 430 -3.77 19.70 0.02
N ASP A 431 -4.94 19.90 -0.60
CA ASP A 431 -5.19 20.69 -1.82
C ASP A 431 -5.30 22.21 -1.53
N SER A 432 -4.81 22.68 -0.37
CA SER A 432 -4.97 24.09 0.01
C SER A 432 -3.72 24.91 -0.29
N TRP A 433 -3.93 26.11 -0.83
CA TRP A 433 -2.89 27.13 -1.01
C TRP A 433 -2.73 28.04 0.22
N TYR A 434 -3.63 27.90 1.21
CA TYR A 434 -3.63 28.71 2.43
C TYR A 434 -4.21 27.93 3.64
N PRO A 435 -3.61 27.98 4.84
CA PRO A 435 -2.36 28.67 5.18
C PRO A 435 -1.09 27.89 4.79
N TRP A 436 -1.23 26.64 4.36
CA TRP A 436 -0.11 25.75 4.06
C TRP A 436 0.28 25.84 2.58
N PRO A 437 1.56 26.00 2.23
CA PRO A 437 1.97 25.85 0.83
C PRO A 437 1.71 24.39 0.40
N VAL A 438 1.32 24.19 -0.87
CA VAL A 438 1.18 22.87 -1.55
C VAL A 438 2.43 21.97 -1.47
N ASN A 439 3.49 22.49 -0.85
CA ASN A 439 4.81 21.92 -0.67
C ASN A 439 4.96 21.19 0.68
N LEU A 440 3.87 20.76 1.32
CA LEU A 440 3.92 20.03 2.60
C LEU A 440 3.25 18.66 2.50
N LEU A 441 3.88 17.69 3.15
CA LEU A 441 3.32 16.38 3.43
C LEU A 441 3.07 16.27 4.92
N HIS A 442 1.92 15.72 5.30
CA HIS A 442 1.55 15.55 6.70
C HIS A 442 1.49 14.07 7.05
N HIS A 443 2.14 13.72 8.15
CA HIS A 443 2.06 12.41 8.77
C HIS A 443 1.12 12.51 9.98
N PHE A 444 0.01 11.80 9.90
CA PHE A 444 -0.89 11.57 11.01
C PHE A 444 -0.85 10.11 11.44
N ILE A 445 -1.15 9.86 12.72
CA ILE A 445 -1.40 8.54 13.26
C ILE A 445 -2.86 8.45 13.67
N LEU A 446 -3.53 7.39 13.23
CA LEU A 446 -4.83 6.99 13.75
C LEU A 446 -4.60 5.89 14.80
N PRO A 447 -4.63 6.23 16.11
CA PRO A 447 -4.40 5.26 17.16
C PRO A 447 -5.56 4.25 17.23
N PRO A 448 -5.29 3.00 17.62
CA PRO A 448 -6.34 2.04 17.92
C PRO A 448 -7.16 2.52 19.11
N ASN A 449 -8.45 2.21 19.13
CA ASN A 449 -9.30 2.46 20.29
C ASN A 449 -8.88 1.53 21.44
N PRO A 450 -8.38 2.04 22.58
CA PRO A 450 -7.94 1.20 23.71
C PRO A 450 -9.10 0.44 24.37
N ALA A 451 -10.35 0.88 24.18
CA ALA A 451 -11.54 0.20 24.70
C ALA A 451 -12.04 -0.92 23.78
N TYR A 452 -11.52 -1.04 22.55
CA TYR A 452 -11.96 -2.06 21.61
C TYR A 452 -11.44 -3.45 22.02
N THR A 453 -12.36 -4.38 22.21
CA THR A 453 -12.04 -5.78 22.50
C THR A 453 -12.55 -6.68 21.38
N SER A 454 -11.62 -7.37 20.69
CA SER A 454 -11.96 -8.22 19.54
C SER A 454 -12.86 -9.42 19.89
N SER A 455 -12.92 -9.79 21.18
CA SER A 455 -13.60 -10.97 21.70
C SER A 455 -15.03 -10.73 22.17
N ALA A 456 -15.54 -9.49 22.10
CA ALA A 456 -16.90 -9.18 22.51
C ALA A 456 -17.91 -9.89 21.58
N THR A 457 -18.27 -11.12 21.95
CA THR A 457 -19.42 -11.85 21.39
C THR A 457 -20.60 -10.90 21.42
N ALA A 458 -21.22 -10.66 20.26
CA ALA A 458 -22.26 -9.66 20.02
C ALA A 458 -23.29 -9.58 21.14
N SER A 459 -23.00 -8.79 22.18
CA SER A 459 -23.93 -8.52 23.26
C SER A 459 -24.84 -7.39 22.81
N THR A 460 -26.11 -7.49 23.17
CA THR A 460 -27.28 -6.85 22.57
C THR A 460 -27.38 -5.32 22.68
N SER A 461 -26.30 -4.62 23.03
CA SER A 461 -26.29 -3.16 23.20
C SER A 461 -25.35 -2.51 22.18
N PRO A 462 -25.87 -1.95 21.06
CA PRO A 462 -25.09 -1.22 20.07
C PRO A 462 -24.64 0.13 20.66
N GLY A 463 -23.53 0.12 21.40
CA GLY A 463 -22.91 1.31 21.97
C GLY A 463 -21.60 1.67 21.27
N LEU A 464 -21.14 2.91 21.46
CA LEU A 464 -19.89 3.50 20.91
C LEU A 464 -18.59 2.70 21.18
N MET A 465 -18.64 1.62 21.96
CA MET A 465 -17.49 0.75 22.22
C MET A 465 -17.12 -0.20 21.06
N GLU A 466 -17.91 -0.20 19.97
CA GLU A 466 -17.68 -1.13 18.86
C GLU A 466 -16.62 -0.70 17.84
N SER A 467 -16.13 0.55 17.90
CA SER A 467 -15.23 1.06 16.86
C SER A 467 -13.76 0.71 17.15
N PRO A 468 -13.04 -0.01 16.27
CA PRO A 468 -11.61 -0.31 16.47
C PRO A 468 -10.70 0.92 16.35
N TYR A 469 -11.16 1.99 15.70
CA TYR A 469 -10.41 3.23 15.47
C TYR A 469 -11.35 4.45 15.55
N LEU A 470 -10.83 5.67 15.39
CA LEU A 470 -11.59 6.94 15.33
C LEU A 470 -12.41 7.28 16.58
N THR A 471 -12.07 6.74 17.75
CA THR A 471 -12.57 7.26 19.03
C THR A 471 -11.95 8.59 19.41
N SER A 472 -10.81 8.93 18.79
CA SER A 472 -10.16 10.23 18.87
C SER A 472 -9.83 10.72 17.47
N PRO A 473 -9.66 12.04 17.28
CA PRO A 473 -9.09 12.62 16.07
C PRO A 473 -7.76 11.94 15.68
N PRO A 474 -7.44 11.82 14.39
CA PRO A 474 -6.10 11.50 13.94
C PRO A 474 -5.08 12.49 14.53
N ILE A 475 -3.99 11.96 15.08
CA ILE A 475 -2.96 12.73 15.77
C ILE A 475 -1.95 13.21 14.74
N ALA A 476 -1.77 14.53 14.62
CA ALA A 476 -0.71 15.10 13.79
C ALA A 476 0.65 14.80 14.42
N VAL A 477 1.48 14.01 13.73
CA VAL A 477 2.81 13.67 14.22
C VAL A 477 3.83 14.65 13.65
N LYS A 478 3.75 14.89 12.33
CA LYS A 478 4.77 15.66 11.64
C LYS A 478 4.29 16.29 10.33
N SER A 479 4.82 17.47 10.03
CA SER A 479 4.76 18.08 8.69
C SER A 479 6.14 18.04 8.07
N ILE A 480 6.24 17.67 6.79
CA ILE A 480 7.48 17.46 6.05
C ILE A 480 7.46 18.36 4.82
N SER A 481 8.55 19.10 4.60
CA SER A 481 8.73 19.86 3.37
C SER A 481 8.89 18.92 2.17
N SER A 482 8.11 19.16 1.13
CA SER A 482 8.06 18.42 -0.12
C SER A 482 7.66 19.38 -1.23
N THR A 483 8.62 20.15 -1.74
CA THR A 483 8.40 21.12 -2.81
C THR A 483 7.97 20.41 -4.08
N VAL A 484 6.76 20.70 -4.58
CA VAL A 484 6.27 20.16 -5.85
C VAL A 484 5.97 21.32 -6.78
N ARG A 485 6.63 21.34 -7.95
CA ARG A 485 6.30 22.29 -9.01
C ARG A 485 4.84 22.12 -9.40
N LEU A 486 4.18 23.24 -9.73
CA LEU A 486 2.83 23.20 -10.26
C LEU A 486 2.77 22.25 -11.47
N PHE A 487 1.83 21.30 -11.42
CA PHE A 487 1.60 20.27 -12.43
C PHE A 487 2.68 19.18 -12.56
N ALA A 488 3.77 19.22 -11.79
CA ALA A 488 4.71 18.11 -11.77
C ALA A 488 4.02 16.86 -11.19
N PRO A 489 4.27 15.67 -11.75
CA PRO A 489 3.82 14.43 -11.17
C PRO A 489 4.28 14.33 -9.71
N SER A 490 3.36 13.97 -8.83
CA SER A 490 3.69 13.63 -7.46
C SER A 490 3.03 12.32 -7.10
N ASP A 491 3.80 11.42 -6.54
CA ASP A 491 3.33 10.17 -5.96
C ASP A 491 3.95 10.00 -4.59
N MET A 492 3.27 9.27 -3.73
CA MET A 492 3.75 8.95 -2.40
C MET A 492 3.29 7.57 -1.97
N VAL A 493 4.20 6.82 -1.36
CA VAL A 493 3.94 5.47 -0.88
C VAL A 493 4.53 5.31 0.51
N VAL A 494 3.75 4.72 1.41
CA VAL A 494 4.22 4.31 2.73
C VAL A 494 4.31 2.79 2.73
N GLY A 495 5.52 2.28 2.99
CA GLY A 495 5.73 0.84 3.09
C GLY A 495 5.21 0.25 4.41
N GLU A 496 5.20 -1.08 4.48
CA GLU A 496 4.71 -1.88 5.61
C GLU A 496 5.53 -1.71 6.90
N TRP A 497 6.76 -1.21 6.82
CA TRP A 497 7.68 -0.99 7.93
C TRP A 497 7.88 0.51 8.24
N GLY A 498 7.01 1.35 7.67
CA GLY A 498 6.91 2.76 8.02
C GLY A 498 7.82 3.68 7.22
N THR A 499 8.55 3.21 6.20
CA THR A 499 9.27 4.12 5.30
C THR A 499 8.28 4.76 4.31
N ALA A 500 8.12 6.07 4.42
CA ALA A 500 7.47 6.89 3.41
C ALA A 500 8.48 7.28 2.32
N VAL A 501 8.09 7.16 1.06
CA VAL A 501 8.85 7.60 -0.10
C VAL A 501 7.93 8.42 -1.00
N TRP A 502 8.41 9.54 -1.52
CA TRP A 502 7.62 10.42 -2.38
C TRP A 502 8.47 11.07 -3.47
N LEU A 503 7.78 11.56 -4.50
CA LEU A 503 8.35 12.40 -5.55
C LEU A 503 8.22 13.88 -5.16
N ASP A 504 9.33 14.60 -5.18
CA ASP A 504 9.37 16.05 -5.06
C ASP A 504 10.34 16.67 -6.09
N THR A 505 10.30 18.00 -6.17
CA THR A 505 11.13 18.81 -7.07
C THR A 505 12.29 19.41 -6.29
N GLN A 506 13.49 19.35 -6.84
CA GLN A 506 14.66 19.82 -6.12
C GLN A 506 14.68 21.35 -6.11
N THR A 507 14.82 21.94 -4.92
CA THR A 507 14.90 23.41 -4.75
C THR A 507 16.22 23.89 -4.16
N ASP A 508 17.04 22.98 -3.61
CA ASP A 508 18.16 23.35 -2.72
C ASP A 508 19.48 23.63 -3.45
N GLY A 509 19.46 23.78 -4.77
CA GLY A 509 20.62 24.18 -5.55
C GLY A 509 20.84 25.69 -5.47
N MET A 510 21.85 26.15 -4.73
CA MET A 510 22.28 27.56 -4.63
C MET A 510 22.76 28.18 -5.97
N GLY A 511 22.56 27.52 -7.11
CA GLY A 511 22.85 28.04 -8.45
C GLY A 511 21.55 28.35 -9.18
N GLY A 512 21.33 29.61 -9.53
CA GLY A 512 20.07 30.20 -9.98
C GLY A 512 19.48 29.75 -11.33
N ASP A 513 19.75 28.53 -11.79
CA ASP A 513 19.06 27.96 -12.95
C ASP A 513 17.89 27.10 -12.47
N GLY A 514 16.68 27.64 -12.60
CA GLY A 514 15.43 27.13 -12.02
C GLY A 514 14.89 25.79 -12.56
N GLU A 515 15.72 24.95 -13.16
CA GLU A 515 15.33 23.66 -13.77
C GLU A 515 15.95 22.46 -13.04
N LEU A 516 15.97 22.51 -11.71
CA LEU A 516 16.47 21.44 -10.85
C LEU A 516 15.48 20.26 -10.76
N GLY A 517 15.41 19.44 -11.81
CA GLY A 517 15.10 18.01 -11.75
C GLY A 517 13.90 17.48 -10.94
N GLN A 518 13.89 16.15 -10.77
CA GLN A 518 13.02 15.44 -9.82
C GLN A 518 13.88 14.67 -8.81
N ARG A 519 13.35 14.50 -7.60
CA ARG A 519 14.00 13.78 -6.51
C ARG A 519 13.05 12.75 -5.91
N ILE A 520 13.61 11.60 -5.55
CA ILE A 520 12.92 10.59 -4.73
C ILE A 520 13.41 10.77 -3.30
N ALA A 521 12.59 11.43 -2.50
CA ALA A 521 12.83 11.63 -1.08
C ALA A 521 12.13 10.55 -0.27
N GLY A 522 12.56 10.35 0.97
CA GLY A 522 11.84 9.51 1.90
C GLY A 522 12.17 9.80 3.36
N ARG A 523 11.38 9.21 4.24
CA ARG A 523 11.52 9.35 5.69
C ARG A 523 11.01 8.07 6.36
N LEU A 524 11.71 7.63 7.39
CA LEU A 524 11.15 6.63 8.29
C LEU A 524 10.13 7.30 9.22
N LEU A 525 8.88 6.86 9.15
CA LEU A 525 7.82 7.30 10.05
C LEU A 525 7.97 6.56 11.38
N SER A 526 8.52 7.26 12.39
CA SER A 526 8.61 6.72 13.73
C SER A 526 7.22 6.65 14.37
N PRO A 527 6.84 5.53 15.02
CA PRO A 527 5.61 5.42 15.77
C PRO A 527 5.66 6.14 17.13
N GLN A 528 6.77 6.79 17.49
CA GLN A 528 6.88 7.50 18.76
C GLN A 528 5.93 8.69 18.80
N VAL A 529 4.72 8.43 19.29
CA VAL A 529 3.93 9.42 20.01
C VAL A 529 4.75 9.69 21.27
N THR A 530 5.40 10.85 21.35
CA THR A 530 6.05 11.32 22.58
C THR A 530 4.98 11.32 23.67
N SER A 531 4.99 10.26 24.48
CA SER A 531 4.01 10.04 25.54
C SER A 531 4.34 11.01 26.66
N GLU A 532 3.65 12.13 26.62
CA GLU A 532 3.51 13.23 27.58
C GLU A 532 3.83 14.55 26.89
N PRO A 533 2.83 15.40 26.60
CA PRO A 533 3.13 16.81 26.43
C PRO A 533 3.81 17.24 27.73
N GLU A 534 5.06 17.72 27.64
CA GLU A 534 5.68 18.32 28.82
C GLU A 534 4.67 19.31 29.40
N PRO A 535 4.31 19.19 30.69
CA PRO A 535 3.40 20.14 31.30
C PRO A 535 4.01 21.51 31.08
N ILE A 536 3.36 22.33 30.24
CA ILE A 536 3.76 23.71 30.00
C ILE A 536 3.87 24.33 31.39
N ALA A 537 5.10 24.52 31.86
CA ALA A 537 5.36 25.14 33.14
C ALA A 537 4.81 26.56 33.04
N THR A 538 3.61 26.77 33.58
CA THR A 538 3.04 28.10 33.78
C THR A 538 3.86 28.77 34.86
N ASN A 539 5.02 29.32 34.50
CA ASN A 539 5.67 30.37 35.27
C ASN A 539 4.81 31.63 35.11
N LEU A 540 3.72 31.67 35.89
CA LEU A 540 2.94 32.87 36.15
C LEU A 540 3.68 33.63 37.27
N ASP A 541 4.57 34.52 36.87
CA ASP A 541 4.99 35.64 37.73
C ASP A 541 3.75 36.51 37.98
N THR A 542 3.11 36.28 39.13
CA THR A 542 2.05 37.12 39.65
C THR A 542 2.67 38.16 40.56
N SER A 543 2.99 39.33 40.00
CA SER A 543 3.11 40.56 40.78
C SER A 543 2.26 41.68 40.16
N GLY A 544 1.17 41.99 40.89
CA GLY A 544 0.51 43.28 41.00
C GLY A 544 -0.06 43.95 39.74
N VAL A 545 -1.38 44.11 39.67
CA VAL A 545 -2.07 45.42 39.65
C VAL A 545 -3.55 45.20 39.98
N ALA A 546 -4.10 46.13 40.75
CA ALA A 546 -5.37 46.07 41.44
C ALA A 546 -6.61 46.39 40.56
N SER A 547 -7.73 45.79 40.99
CA SER A 547 -9.11 46.33 41.11
C SER A 547 -9.70 47.23 40.02
N ASN A 548 -10.83 46.77 39.46
CA ASN A 548 -12.16 47.39 39.31
C ASN A 548 -12.92 46.54 38.26
N GLY A 549 -14.19 46.15 38.32
CA GLY A 549 -15.35 46.47 39.15
C GLY A 549 -16.61 46.30 38.27
N LEU A 550 -17.58 45.50 38.77
CA LEU A 550 -19.03 45.41 38.45
C LEU A 550 -19.58 44.78 37.13
N ASP A 551 -20.41 43.75 37.38
CA ASP A 551 -21.80 43.46 36.96
C ASP A 551 -22.23 43.38 35.49
N ALA A 552 -22.72 42.19 35.09
CA ALA A 552 -24.13 41.99 34.69
C ALA A 552 -24.48 40.51 34.42
N ILE A 553 -25.68 40.14 34.88
CA ILE A 553 -26.39 38.87 34.68
C ILE A 553 -27.20 38.94 33.38
N GLY A 554 -27.24 37.86 32.57
CA GLY A 554 -28.38 37.63 31.67
C GLY A 554 -28.16 36.78 30.43
N ALA A 555 -29.00 35.75 30.30
CA ALA A 555 -29.52 35.12 29.08
C ALA A 555 -28.72 33.96 28.42
N PHE A 556 -29.25 32.74 28.65
CA PHE A 556 -29.13 31.57 27.79
C PHE A 556 -29.82 31.85 26.45
N VAL A 557 -29.05 31.87 25.35
CA VAL A 557 -29.54 31.73 23.98
C VAL A 557 -28.64 30.71 23.28
N MET A 558 -29.26 29.69 22.68
CA MET A 558 -28.58 28.72 21.83
C MET A 558 -28.20 29.40 20.52
N ASP A 559 -26.93 29.76 20.38
CA ASP A 559 -26.32 30.09 19.10
C ASP A 559 -25.32 28.99 18.70
N GLY A 560 -25.21 28.82 17.38
CA GLY A 560 -24.53 27.73 16.72
C GLY A 560 -23.13 27.44 17.25
N ILE A 561 -22.76 26.17 17.20
CA ILE A 561 -21.41 25.67 17.43
C ILE A 561 -20.50 26.29 16.35
N VAL A 562 -20.04 27.51 16.62
CA VAL A 562 -18.80 28.03 16.07
C VAL A 562 -17.74 27.12 16.69
N PRO A 563 -17.03 26.29 15.89
CA PRO A 563 -15.93 25.52 16.43
C PRO A 563 -14.96 26.51 17.11
N PRO A 564 -14.34 26.14 18.24
CA PRO A 564 -13.43 27.05 18.93
C PRO A 564 -12.42 27.58 17.90
N PRO A 565 -12.12 28.90 17.91
CA PRO A 565 -11.02 29.40 17.11
C PRO A 565 -9.83 28.52 17.44
N VAL A 566 -9.27 27.87 16.42
CA VAL A 566 -8.00 27.16 16.54
C VAL A 566 -7.09 28.16 17.23
N GLN A 567 -6.76 27.89 18.51
CA GLN A 567 -5.74 28.66 19.20
C GLN A 567 -4.55 28.63 18.25
N GLU A 568 -4.18 29.79 17.73
CA GLU A 568 -2.90 29.99 17.08
C GLU A 568 -1.87 29.63 18.15
N ASP A 569 -1.54 28.35 18.22
CA ASP A 569 -0.43 27.85 18.98
C ASP A 569 0.78 28.57 18.41
N ARG A 570 1.22 29.53 19.22
CA ARG A 570 2.49 30.25 19.17
C ARG A 570 3.45 29.53 18.23
N ASN A 571 3.85 30.24 17.16
CA ASN A 571 5.03 29.96 16.33
C ASN A 571 5.89 28.86 16.96
N ILE A 572 5.59 27.60 16.62
CA ILE A 572 6.53 26.52 16.84
C ILE A 572 7.67 26.91 15.91
N VAL A 573 8.67 27.60 16.45
CA VAL A 573 9.97 27.73 15.83
C VAL A 573 10.51 26.31 15.84
N VAL A 574 10.07 25.53 14.84
CA VAL A 574 10.63 24.21 14.55
C VAL A 574 12.09 24.49 14.29
N ASP A 575 12.92 24.06 15.22
CA ASP A 575 14.37 24.20 15.13
C ASP A 575 14.81 23.45 13.86
N ALA A 576 15.05 24.21 12.79
CA ALA A 576 15.22 23.67 11.44
C ALA A 576 16.40 22.67 11.34
N ASP A 577 17.30 22.69 12.32
CA ASP A 577 18.44 21.78 12.39
C ASP A 577 18.12 20.40 13.00
N THR A 578 17.12 20.26 13.89
CA THR A 578 16.67 18.92 14.33
C THR A 578 15.78 18.25 13.28
N ASP A 579 15.16 19.03 12.38
CA ASP A 579 14.27 18.48 11.36
C ASP A 579 15.02 17.80 10.19
N ARG A 580 16.31 18.15 10.02
CA ARG A 580 17.28 17.49 9.11
C ARG A 580 17.58 16.04 9.48
N GLU A 581 17.29 15.59 10.70
CA GLU A 581 17.86 14.35 11.23
C GLU A 581 17.31 13.03 10.65
N ALA A 582 16.42 13.01 9.64
CA ALA A 582 16.11 11.73 8.97
C ALA A 582 15.47 11.78 7.57
N SER A 583 15.58 12.87 6.81
CA SER A 583 15.16 12.82 5.40
C SER A 583 16.24 12.11 4.56
N MET A 584 15.83 11.11 3.79
CA MET A 584 16.67 10.33 2.90
C MET A 584 16.43 10.78 1.47
N VAL A 585 17.47 10.81 0.65
CA VAL A 585 17.34 11.02 -0.78
C VAL A 585 17.84 9.79 -1.54
N PHE A 586 16.91 9.03 -2.10
CA PHE A 586 17.19 7.78 -2.81
C PHE A 586 17.77 7.98 -4.20
N GLY A 587 17.42 9.11 -4.82
CA GLY A 587 17.94 9.45 -6.13
C GLY A 587 17.47 10.81 -6.61
N PHE A 588 18.24 11.32 -7.56
CA PHE A 588 18.00 12.56 -8.27
C PHE A 588 17.98 12.27 -9.76
N ARG A 589 17.22 13.08 -10.48
CA ARG A 589 17.22 13.10 -11.93
C ARG A 589 17.35 14.53 -12.41
N ASP A 590 18.47 14.80 -13.07
CA ASP A 590 18.71 16.09 -13.71
C ASP A 590 17.99 16.15 -15.06
N GLN A 591 17.21 17.21 -15.30
CA GLN A 591 16.52 17.44 -16.58
C GLN A 591 17.48 17.94 -17.68
N GLY A 592 18.73 18.30 -17.34
CA GLY A 592 19.58 19.17 -18.16
C GLY A 592 20.52 18.53 -19.20
N ALA A 593 20.53 17.21 -19.41
CA ALA A 593 21.57 16.57 -20.25
C ALA A 593 21.02 15.57 -21.28
N GLY A 594 20.18 16.05 -22.21
CA GLY A 594 19.86 15.31 -23.45
C GLY A 594 18.92 14.12 -23.30
N GLU A 595 18.27 13.95 -22.14
CA GLU A 595 17.14 13.04 -22.00
C GLU A 595 15.85 13.68 -22.52
N ASP A 596 14.91 12.85 -22.96
CA ASP A 596 13.59 13.26 -23.41
C ASP A 596 12.88 14.01 -22.26
N PRO A 597 12.54 15.30 -22.41
CA PRO A 597 11.93 16.10 -21.34
C PRO A 597 10.57 15.53 -20.92
N GLU A 598 9.95 14.67 -21.72
CA GLU A 598 8.67 14.05 -21.41
C GLU A 598 8.78 12.80 -20.52
N ASP A 599 9.97 12.24 -20.30
CA ASP A 599 10.14 10.99 -19.55
C ASP A 599 10.24 11.23 -18.04
N GLU A 600 9.34 11.97 -17.40
CA GLU A 600 9.40 12.25 -15.95
C GLU A 600 9.11 11.00 -15.08
N TRP A 601 9.56 10.99 -13.83
CA TRP A 601 9.11 10.03 -12.83
C TRP A 601 7.67 10.35 -12.42
N ALA A 602 6.80 9.35 -12.41
CA ALA A 602 5.36 9.53 -12.20
C ALA A 602 4.77 8.62 -11.12
N HIS A 603 5.32 7.42 -10.93
CA HIS A 603 4.77 6.44 -9.99
C HIS A 603 5.84 5.79 -9.12
N LEU A 604 5.48 5.48 -7.88
CA LEU A 604 6.35 4.82 -6.90
C LEU A 604 5.72 3.54 -6.36
N ALA A 605 6.55 2.52 -6.18
CA ALA A 605 6.26 1.38 -5.33
C ALA A 605 7.48 1.04 -4.47
N VAL A 606 7.22 0.62 -3.23
CA VAL A 606 8.28 0.31 -2.26
C VAL A 606 8.08 -1.12 -1.75
N ASP A 607 9.18 -1.86 -1.66
CA ASP A 607 9.27 -3.16 -1.01
C ASP A 607 10.41 -3.11 0.01
N GLU A 608 10.07 -2.68 1.22
CA GLU A 608 10.97 -2.56 2.36
C GLU A 608 11.59 -3.90 2.77
N VAL A 609 10.88 -5.01 2.56
CA VAL A 609 11.38 -6.32 2.94
C VAL A 609 12.63 -6.67 2.15
N ASN A 610 12.64 -6.43 0.84
CA ASN A 610 13.77 -6.83 -0.02
C ASN A 610 14.67 -5.68 -0.45
N GLY A 611 14.56 -4.48 0.11
CA GLY A 611 15.48 -3.43 -0.29
C GLY A 611 15.10 -2.73 -1.59
N ARG A 612 13.82 -2.63 -2.00
CA ARG A 612 13.50 -2.19 -3.36
C ARG A 612 12.63 -0.94 -3.42
N ILE A 613 13.00 -0.06 -4.35
CA ILE A 613 12.17 1.06 -4.83
C ILE A 613 11.96 0.86 -6.32
N VAL A 614 10.72 0.96 -6.77
CA VAL A 614 10.35 0.89 -8.18
C VAL A 614 9.77 2.23 -8.60
N VAL A 615 10.27 2.76 -9.72
CA VAL A 615 9.92 4.06 -10.26
C VAL A 615 9.33 3.86 -11.65
N GLY A 616 8.05 4.18 -11.83
CA GLY A 616 7.40 4.23 -13.14
C GLY A 616 7.62 5.60 -13.77
N ARG A 617 8.03 5.61 -15.04
CA ARG A 617 8.24 6.83 -15.82
C ARG A 617 7.07 7.15 -16.75
N ASP A 618 6.93 8.42 -17.12
CA ASP A 618 5.95 8.92 -18.09
C ASP A 618 6.27 8.53 -19.54
N GLY A 619 7.45 7.94 -19.82
CA GLY A 619 7.80 7.24 -21.06
C GLY A 619 7.58 5.72 -21.03
N GLY A 620 6.84 5.21 -20.03
CA GLY A 620 6.45 3.80 -19.92
C GLY A 620 7.54 2.89 -19.36
N ARG A 621 8.78 3.38 -19.26
CA ARG A 621 9.93 2.68 -18.68
C ARG A 621 9.78 2.60 -17.17
N ILE A 622 10.31 1.54 -16.57
CA ILE A 622 10.27 1.32 -15.13
C ILE A 622 11.68 1.07 -14.63
N GLU A 623 12.07 1.73 -13.56
CA GLU A 623 13.36 1.51 -12.89
C GLU A 623 13.14 0.74 -11.60
N VAL A 624 13.97 -0.28 -11.37
CA VAL A 624 14.01 -1.06 -10.13
C VAL A 624 15.35 -0.78 -9.47
N TRP A 625 15.31 -0.14 -8.31
CA TRP A 625 16.46 0.20 -7.49
C TRP A 625 16.52 -0.74 -6.29
N GLU A 626 17.65 -1.43 -6.12
CA GLU A 626 17.85 -2.39 -5.05
C GLU A 626 18.96 -1.93 -4.12
N TYR A 627 18.68 -2.01 -2.83
CA TYR A 627 19.52 -1.62 -1.71
C TYR A 627 19.89 -2.87 -0.90
N GLU A 628 21.07 -2.88 -0.29
CA GLU A 628 21.56 -3.94 0.61
C GLU A 628 22.30 -3.36 1.82
#